data_AF-A0A6A7N5H8-F1
#
_entry.id   AF-A0A6A7N5H8-F1
#
_cell.length_a   1.000
_cell.length_b   1.000
_cell.length_c   1.000
_cell.angle_alpha   90.00
_cell.angle_beta   90.00
_cell.angle_gamma   90.00
#
_symmetry.space_group_name_H-M   'P 1'
#
loop_
_entity.id
_entity.type
_entity.pdbx_description
1 polymer ?
#
loop_
_entity_poly.entity_id
_entity_poly.type
_entity_poly.pdbx_seq_one_letter_code
_entity_poly.pdbx_strand_id
1 'polypeptide(L)'
;MGLEQCDIDAAERTAKERLPNMNFGAGSPRVDYAGMGWYGEAQIPGRKPNYDGYIHLNTMFLKPLDERMQRKILETYYHEAGHFTWPEAYHDVIFPYAAKNAEASWERFKTVRSKLCKCGK
;
A
#
# COMPACT_ATOMS: atom_id res chain seq x y z
N MET A 1 0.25 -13.18 13.74
CA MET A 1 0.07 -11.73 13.97
C MET A 1 -0.48 -11.13 12.69
N GLY A 2 -1.37 -10.15 12.79
CA GLY A 2 -1.88 -9.42 11.63
C GLY A 2 -0.93 -8.31 11.18
N LEU A 3 -1.43 -7.36 10.38
CA LEU A 3 -0.69 -6.17 9.96
C LEU A 3 -0.18 -5.38 11.17
N GLU A 4 1.13 -5.17 11.21
CA GLU A 4 1.82 -4.32 12.17
C GLU A 4 2.38 -3.07 11.47
N GLN A 5 2.74 -2.03 12.24
CA GLN A 5 3.31 -0.81 11.66
C GLN A 5 4.58 -1.08 10.84
N CYS A 6 5.40 -2.05 11.27
CA CYS A 6 6.61 -2.43 10.55
C CYS A 6 6.34 -2.99 9.15
N ASP A 7 5.16 -3.59 8.91
CA ASP A 7 4.74 -4.07 7.59
C ASP A 7 4.40 -2.88 6.67
N ILE A 8 3.72 -1.88 7.22
CA ILE A 8 3.35 -0.63 6.53
C ILE A 8 4.62 0.13 6.16
N ASP A 9 5.53 0.32 7.13
CA ASP A 9 6.79 1.03 6.92
C ASP A 9 7.66 0.31 5.87
N ALA A 10 7.66 -1.03 5.88
CA ALA A 10 8.38 -1.82 4.90
C ALA A 10 7.79 -1.66 3.48
N ALA A 11 6.46 -1.64 3.36
CA ALA A 11 5.76 -1.44 2.10
C ALA A 11 6.01 -0.02 1.57
N GLU A 12 5.82 1.00 2.41
CA GLU A 12 6.05 2.41 2.07
C GLU A 12 7.49 2.64 1.60
N ARG A 13 8.47 2.18 2.38
CA ARG A 13 9.88 2.34 2.04
C ARG A 13 10.21 1.65 0.72
N THR A 14 9.75 0.42 0.54
CA THR A 14 10.03 -0.34 -0.69
C THR A 14 9.39 0.32 -1.91
N ALA A 15 8.15 0.79 -1.79
CA ALA A 15 7.43 1.45 -2.87
C ALA A 15 8.08 2.77 -3.29
N LYS A 16 8.44 3.61 -2.32
CA LYS A 16 9.13 4.88 -2.56
C LYS A 16 10.54 4.70 -3.12
N GLU A 17 11.30 3.69 -2.66
CA GLU A 17 12.60 3.34 -3.24
C GLU A 17 12.47 2.91 -4.71
N ARG A 18 11.43 2.14 -5.05
CA ARG A 18 11.22 1.63 -6.41
C ARG A 18 10.71 2.69 -7.38
N LEU A 19 9.79 3.54 -6.93
CA LEU A 19 9.08 4.54 -7.73
C LEU A 19 9.15 5.92 -7.07
N PRO A 20 10.33 6.56 -7.04
CA PRO A 20 10.54 7.80 -6.28
C PRO A 20 9.74 9.00 -6.82
N ASN A 21 9.26 8.92 -8.07
CA ASN A 21 8.51 9.99 -8.72
C ASN A 21 6.98 9.85 -8.58
N MET A 22 6.49 8.79 -7.90
CA MET A 22 5.06 8.64 -7.65
C MET A 22 4.61 9.48 -6.46
N ASN A 23 3.37 9.95 -6.52
CA ASN A 23 2.69 10.55 -5.40
C ASN A 23 2.05 9.45 -4.54
N PHE A 24 2.43 9.37 -3.27
CA PHE A 24 1.93 8.37 -2.32
C PHE A 24 0.92 8.95 -1.32
N GLY A 25 0.40 10.14 -1.59
CA GLY A 25 -0.48 10.85 -0.66
C GLY A 25 0.28 11.43 0.53
N ALA A 26 -0.47 11.76 1.57
CA ALA A 26 0.01 12.48 2.75
C ALA A 26 0.64 11.54 3.79
N GLY A 27 1.85 11.04 3.56
CA GLY A 27 2.58 10.25 4.58
C GLY A 27 2.17 8.78 4.65
N SER A 28 2.35 8.15 5.83
CA SER A 28 2.13 6.71 6.00
C SER A 28 0.63 6.35 5.96
N PRO A 29 0.26 5.20 5.38
CA PRO A 29 -1.14 4.78 5.30
C PRO A 29 -1.82 4.59 6.65
N ARG A 30 -3.14 4.74 6.64
CA ARG A 30 -4.05 4.47 7.75
C ARG A 30 -4.71 3.12 7.56
N VAL A 31 -4.99 2.38 8.64
CA VAL A 31 -5.62 1.04 8.57
C VAL A 31 -7.02 1.10 9.15
N ASP A 32 -7.92 1.75 8.43
CA ASP A 32 -9.27 2.10 8.88
C ASP A 32 -10.35 1.90 7.79
N TYR A 33 -9.97 1.48 6.58
CA TYR A 33 -10.93 1.26 5.51
C TYR A 33 -11.73 -0.04 5.73
N ALA A 34 -13.05 0.06 5.73
CA ALA A 34 -13.97 -1.05 6.02
C ALA A 34 -14.69 -1.57 4.75
N GLY A 35 -13.95 -1.75 3.65
CA GLY A 35 -14.47 -2.31 2.40
C GLY A 35 -14.44 -3.84 2.33
N MET A 36 -14.90 -4.41 1.21
CA MET A 36 -14.74 -5.84 0.93
C MET A 36 -13.37 -6.15 0.31
N GLY A 37 -12.72 -7.24 0.76
CA GLY A 37 -11.49 -7.76 0.16
C GLY A 37 -10.20 -7.18 0.76
N TRP A 38 -9.08 -7.38 0.04
CA TRP A 38 -7.72 -6.98 0.46
C TRP A 38 -7.23 -5.85 -0.44
N TYR A 39 -7.80 -4.66 -0.26
CA TYR A 39 -7.55 -3.48 -1.09
C TYR A 39 -7.35 -2.25 -0.21
N GLY A 40 -7.27 -1.07 -0.80
CA GLY A 40 -7.21 0.18 -0.09
C GLY A 40 -8.14 1.20 -0.72
N GLU A 41 -7.96 2.44 -0.28
CA GLU A 41 -8.61 3.62 -0.82
C GLU A 41 -7.65 4.80 -0.78
N ALA A 42 -7.41 5.43 -1.92
CA ALA A 42 -6.82 6.75 -2.02
C ALA A 42 -7.87 7.84 -1.76
N GLN A 43 -7.74 8.60 -0.67
CA GLN A 43 -8.62 9.74 -0.39
C GLN A 43 -8.13 11.02 -1.06
N ILE A 44 -8.40 11.13 -2.36
CA ILE A 44 -7.94 12.24 -3.19
C ILE A 44 -8.82 13.49 -2.99
N PRO A 45 -8.20 14.70 -2.87
CA PRO A 45 -8.92 15.96 -2.84
C PRO A 45 -9.98 16.12 -3.94
N GLY A 46 -11.19 16.51 -3.54
CA GLY A 46 -12.30 16.79 -4.46
C GLY A 46 -13.03 15.57 -5.01
N ARG A 47 -12.60 14.33 -4.72
CA ARG A 47 -13.32 13.11 -5.13
C ARG A 47 -14.38 12.65 -4.14
N LYS A 48 -14.24 12.99 -2.87
CA LYS A 48 -15.16 12.62 -1.78
C LYS A 48 -15.36 13.79 -0.80
N PRO A 49 -16.49 13.85 -0.07
CA PRO A 49 -16.75 14.93 0.90
C PRO A 49 -15.75 15.00 2.06
N ASN A 50 -15.13 13.87 2.44
CA ASN A 50 -14.28 13.74 3.61
C ASN A 50 -12.87 13.25 3.25
N TYR A 51 -12.25 13.80 2.21
CA TYR A 51 -10.89 13.41 1.85
C TYR A 51 -9.87 13.94 2.87
N ASP A 52 -8.86 13.14 3.19
CA ASP A 52 -7.75 13.55 4.05
C ASP A 52 -6.37 13.51 3.35
N GLY A 53 -6.31 13.02 2.11
CA GLY A 53 -5.08 12.90 1.33
C GLY A 53 -4.25 11.64 1.63
N TYR A 54 -4.70 10.74 2.50
CA TYR A 54 -3.97 9.53 2.88
C TYR A 54 -4.37 8.32 2.01
N ILE A 55 -3.52 7.31 2.03
CA ILE A 55 -3.87 5.94 1.61
C ILE A 55 -4.52 5.24 2.82
N HIS A 56 -5.70 4.66 2.63
CA HIS A 56 -6.38 3.87 3.65
C HIS A 56 -6.34 2.39 3.28
N LEU A 57 -5.65 1.58 4.07
CA LEU A 57 -5.58 0.14 3.91
C LEU A 57 -6.80 -0.52 4.55
N ASN A 58 -7.31 -1.58 3.93
CA ASN A 58 -8.45 -2.31 4.46
C ASN A 58 -8.13 -2.99 5.81
N THR A 59 -9.03 -2.86 6.77
CA THR A 59 -8.95 -3.50 8.08
C THR A 59 -8.87 -5.03 8.04
N MET A 60 -9.21 -5.66 6.91
CA MET A 60 -8.94 -7.08 6.65
C MET A 60 -7.46 -7.44 6.85
N PHE A 61 -6.52 -6.53 6.56
CA PHE A 61 -5.09 -6.72 6.80
C PHE A 61 -4.74 -6.93 8.29
N LEU A 62 -5.63 -6.60 9.23
CA LEU A 62 -5.44 -6.89 10.66
C LEU A 62 -5.58 -8.39 11.00
N LYS A 63 -6.09 -9.22 10.07
CA LYS A 63 -6.09 -10.68 10.21
C LYS A 63 -4.67 -11.25 10.03
N PRO A 64 -4.39 -12.47 10.53
CA PRO A 64 -3.06 -13.07 10.37
C PRO A 64 -2.56 -13.00 8.93
N LEU A 65 -1.38 -12.38 8.75
CA LEU A 65 -0.81 -12.15 7.43
C LEU A 65 0.01 -13.35 6.96
N ASP A 66 -0.44 -14.01 5.90
CA ASP A 66 0.39 -14.91 5.10
C ASP A 66 1.22 -14.15 4.04
N GLU A 67 2.10 -14.85 3.33
CA GLU A 67 2.95 -14.25 2.30
C GLU A 67 2.15 -13.58 1.18
N ARG A 68 1.00 -14.17 0.81
CA ARG A 68 0.11 -13.62 -0.21
C ARG A 68 -0.50 -12.31 0.25
N MET A 69 -0.93 -12.21 1.50
CA MET A 69 -1.48 -10.98 2.08
C MET A 69 -0.41 -9.91 2.23
N GLN A 70 0.82 -10.29 2.60
CA GLN A 70 1.97 -9.38 2.63
C GLN A 70 2.27 -8.76 1.26
N ARG A 71 2.29 -9.58 0.21
CA ARG A 71 2.41 -9.06 -1.17
C ARG A 71 1.25 -8.14 -1.52
N LYS A 72 0.04 -8.47 -1.06
CA LYS A 72 -1.15 -7.66 -1.35
C LYS A 72 -1.13 -6.29 -0.66
N ILE A 73 -0.47 -6.15 0.48
CA ILE A 73 -0.21 -4.84 1.12
C ILE A 73 0.63 -3.97 0.18
N LEU A 74 1.74 -4.52 -0.33
CA LEU A 74 2.63 -3.81 -1.25
C LEU A 74 1.93 -3.45 -2.57
N GLU A 75 1.16 -4.39 -3.14
CA GLU A 75 0.34 -4.15 -4.33
C GLU A 75 -0.69 -3.04 -4.10
N THR A 76 -1.39 -3.08 -2.96
CA THR A 76 -2.37 -2.05 -2.59
C THR A 76 -1.69 -0.69 -2.49
N TYR A 77 -0.50 -0.62 -1.90
CA TYR A 77 0.26 0.62 -1.80
C TYR A 77 0.56 1.24 -3.17
N TYR A 78 1.03 0.44 -4.13
CA TYR A 78 1.24 0.90 -5.50
C TYR A 78 -0.06 1.27 -6.22
N HIS A 79 -1.15 0.53 -5.96
CA HIS A 79 -2.46 0.80 -6.54
C HIS A 79 -2.98 2.18 -6.12
N GLU A 80 -3.01 2.44 -4.82
CA GLU A 80 -3.52 3.71 -4.29
C GLU A 80 -2.59 4.88 -4.66
N ALA A 81 -1.27 4.67 -4.70
CA ALA A 81 -0.33 5.65 -5.25
C ALA A 81 -0.61 5.96 -6.74
N GLY A 82 -1.06 4.97 -7.50
CA GLY A 82 -1.49 5.14 -8.89
C GLY A 82 -2.62 6.14 -9.01
N HIS A 83 -3.63 6.04 -8.14
CA HIS A 83 -4.74 7.01 -8.10
C HIS A 83 -4.27 8.43 -7.76
N PHE A 84 -3.33 8.58 -6.83
CA PHE A 84 -2.74 9.88 -6.49
C PHE A 84 -1.86 10.48 -7.61
N THR A 85 -1.16 9.63 -8.36
CA THR A 85 -0.21 10.06 -9.39
C THR A 85 -0.92 10.33 -10.72
N TRP A 86 -1.91 9.50 -11.07
CA TRP A 86 -2.66 9.58 -12.32
C TRP A 86 -4.17 9.57 -12.03
N PRO A 87 -4.74 10.71 -11.59
CA PRO A 87 -6.15 10.76 -11.25
C PRO A 87 -7.06 10.25 -12.39
N GLU A 88 -6.76 10.61 -13.63
CA GLU A 88 -7.59 10.23 -14.79
C GLU A 88 -7.33 8.80 -15.32
N ALA A 89 -6.39 8.04 -14.72
CA ALA A 89 -6.11 6.69 -15.17
C ALA A 89 -7.19 5.71 -14.71
N TYR A 90 -7.60 4.84 -15.62
CA TYR A 90 -8.55 3.78 -15.33
C TYR A 90 -7.89 2.63 -14.55
N HIS A 91 -8.73 1.86 -13.85
CA HIS A 91 -8.30 0.72 -13.05
C HIS A 91 -7.58 -0.37 -13.86
N ASP A 92 -7.90 -0.53 -15.14
CA ASP A 92 -7.23 -1.48 -16.06
C ASP A 92 -5.77 -1.09 -16.36
N VAL A 93 -5.37 0.15 -16.13
CA VAL A 93 -3.98 0.60 -16.15
C VAL A 93 -3.33 0.45 -14.78
N ILE A 94 -4.03 0.88 -13.72
CA ILE A 94 -3.48 0.94 -12.36
C ILE A 94 -3.27 -0.46 -11.77
N PHE A 95 -4.23 -1.39 -11.93
CA PHE A 95 -4.12 -2.75 -11.39
C PHE A 95 -2.89 -3.51 -11.90
N PRO A 96 -2.66 -3.67 -13.22
CA PRO A 96 -1.49 -4.39 -13.72
C PRO A 96 -0.19 -3.66 -13.41
N TYR A 97 -0.20 -2.32 -13.39
CA TYR A 97 0.95 -1.54 -12.97
C TYR A 97 1.35 -1.84 -11.52
N ALA A 98 0.38 -1.83 -10.61
CA ALA A 98 0.59 -2.12 -9.20
C ALA A 98 1.09 -3.56 -8.98
N ALA A 99 0.43 -4.54 -9.60
CA ALA A 99 0.83 -5.95 -9.52
C ALA A 99 2.26 -6.17 -10.03
N LYS A 100 2.61 -5.59 -11.19
CA LYS A 100 3.96 -5.70 -11.78
C LYS A 100 5.03 -5.11 -10.87
N ASN A 101 4.76 -3.96 -10.24
CA ASN A 101 5.74 -3.34 -9.34
C ASN A 101 5.83 -4.07 -7.99
N ALA A 102 4.74 -4.61 -7.47
CA ALA A 102 4.75 -5.46 -6.29
C ALA A 102 5.59 -6.73 -6.53
N GLU A 103 5.36 -7.42 -7.64
CA GLU A 103 6.15 -8.58 -8.09
C GLU A 103 7.64 -8.22 -8.18
N ALA A 104 7.97 -7.16 -8.92
CA ALA A 104 9.36 -6.76 -9.18
C ALA A 104 10.12 -6.26 -7.94
N SER A 105 9.41 -5.89 -6.87
CA SER A 105 10.02 -5.40 -5.62
C SER A 105 9.78 -6.33 -4.43
N TRP A 106 9.25 -7.54 -4.66
CA TRP A 106 8.88 -8.48 -3.61
C TRP A 106 10.05 -8.90 -2.70
N GLU A 107 11.19 -9.28 -3.29
CA GLU A 107 12.38 -9.67 -2.53
C GLU A 107 12.96 -8.51 -1.70
N ARG A 108 12.87 -7.29 -2.24
CA ARG A 108 13.27 -6.07 -1.52
C ARG A 108 12.36 -5.84 -0.32
N PHE A 109 11.05 -5.95 -0.51
CA PHE A 109 10.07 -5.82 0.57
C PHE A 109 10.33 -6.84 1.68
N LYS A 110 10.52 -8.13 1.35
CA LYS A 110 10.86 -9.17 2.34
C LYS A 110 12.12 -8.82 3.14
N THR A 111 13.14 -8.29 2.46
CA THR A 111 14.39 -7.88 3.09
C THR A 111 14.18 -6.70 4.06
N VAL A 112 13.44 -5.66 3.64
CA VAL A 112 13.16 -4.48 4.46
C VAL A 112 12.28 -4.87 5.66
N ARG A 113 11.19 -5.61 5.41
CA ARG A 113 10.27 -6.12 6.43
C ARG A 113 11.00 -6.95 7.48
N SER A 114 11.85 -7.88 7.06
CA SER A 114 12.66 -8.71 7.98
C SER A 114 13.55 -7.87 8.89
N LYS A 115 14.06 -6.73 8.42
CA LYS A 115 14.84 -5.81 9.25
C LYS A 115 13.94 -5.03 10.22
N LEU A 116 12.90 -4.38 9.70
CA LEU A 116 12.03 -3.51 10.51
C LEU A 116 11.23 -4.29 11.56
N CYS A 117 10.59 -5.39 11.17
CA CYS A 117 9.76 -6.19 12.08
C CYS A 117 10.55 -7.06 13.07
N LYS A 118 11.86 -7.26 12.85
CA LYS A 118 12.74 -7.90 13.85
C LYS A 118 13.32 -6.88 14.83
N CYS A 119 13.53 -5.64 14.41
CA CYS A 119 13.98 -4.57 15.31
C CYS A 119 12.87 -4.09 16.27
N GLY A 120 11.60 -4.40 15.98
CA GLY A 120 10.44 -4.08 16.83
C GLY A 120 10.00 -5.19 17.79
N LYS A 121 10.79 -6.25 17.95
CA LYS A 121 10.53 -7.36 18.89
C LYS A 121 11.56 -7.42 20.00
#